data_AF-A0A662HJ04-F1
#
_entry.id   AF-A0A662HJ04-F1
#
_cell.length_a   1.000
_cell.length_b   1.000
_cell.length_c   1.000
_cell.angle_alpha   90.00
_cell.angle_beta   90.00
_cell.angle_gamma   90.00
#
_symmetry.space_group_name_H-M   'P 1'
#
loop_
_entity.id
_entity.type
_entity.pdbx_description
1 polymer ?
#
loop_
_entity_poly.entity_id
_entity_poly.type
_entity_poly.pdbx_seq_one_letter_code
_entity_poly.pdbx_strand_id
1 'polypeptide(L)'
;MEIEIVGQVKCPECGNIVPKGRYCIFCRADITNAPPVITKKEPEEKEKKEMSLEERLELLEEELNKLKKDIDVLKRAIGLI
;
A
#
# COMPACT_ATOMS: atom_id res chain seq x y z
N MET A 1 1.48 -8.42 26.34
CA MET A 1 1.89 -8.34 24.93
C MET A 1 2.71 -7.06 24.81
N GLU A 2 4.03 -7.22 24.71
CA GLU A 2 4.98 -6.12 24.77
C GLU A 2 5.15 -5.50 23.37
N ILE A 3 5.17 -4.18 23.32
CA ILE A 3 5.19 -3.36 22.11
C ILE A 3 6.56 -3.52 21.44
N GLU A 4 6.61 -4.12 20.25
CA GLU A 4 7.82 -4.25 19.45
C GLU A 4 8.29 -2.87 18.99
N ILE A 5 9.29 -2.33 19.68
CA ILE A 5 10.06 -1.18 19.22
C ILE A 5 10.86 -1.67 18.01
N VAL A 6 10.32 -1.51 16.80
CA VAL A 6 11.02 -1.85 15.56
C VAL A 6 12.19 -0.88 15.40
N GLY A 7 13.31 -1.17 16.07
CA GLY A 7 14.53 -0.39 15.97
C GLY A 7 15.03 -0.49 14.53
N GLN A 8 14.87 0.55 13.74
CA GLN A 8 15.46 0.65 12.41
C GLN A 8 16.81 1.37 12.53
N VAL A 9 17.78 0.98 11.70
CA VAL A 9 19.11 1.60 11.63
C VAL A 9 19.43 1.94 10.17
N LYS A 10 20.25 2.97 9.94
CA LYS A 10 20.76 3.29 8.60
C LYS A 10 22.07 2.53 8.36
N CYS A 11 22.13 1.75 7.28
CA CYS A 11 23.36 1.08 6.90
C CYS A 11 24.43 2.12 6.48
N PRO A 12 25.65 2.08 7.04
CA PRO A 12 26.70 3.03 6.68
C PRO A 12 27.26 2.81 5.27
N GLU A 13 27.20 1.57 4.76
CA GLU A 13 27.78 1.22 3.45
C GLU A 13 26.85 1.53 2.27
N CYS A 14 25.58 1.13 2.35
CA CYS A 14 24.62 1.32 1.25
C CYS A 14 23.59 2.42 1.49
N GLY A 15 23.52 2.98 2.70
CA GLY A 15 22.60 4.06 3.04
C GLY A 15 21.14 3.65 3.27
N ASN A 16 20.77 2.37 3.07
CA ASN A 16 19.41 1.89 3.27
C ASN A 16 19.02 1.87 4.77
N ILE A 17 17.75 2.16 5.06
CA ILE A 17 17.16 1.98 6.39
C ILE A 17 16.67 0.54 6.50
N VAL A 18 17.15 -0.18 7.51
CA VAL A 18 16.89 -1.61 7.70
C VAL A 18 16.56 -1.90 9.16
N PRO A 19 15.89 -3.03 9.47
CA PRO A 19 15.73 -3.48 10.85
C PRO A 19 17.09 -3.63 11.54
N LYS A 20 17.16 -3.29 12.83
CA LYS A 20 18.36 -3.48 13.65
C LYS A 20 18.69 -4.97 13.71
N GLY A 21 19.96 -5.27 13.42
CA GLY A 21 20.47 -6.64 13.37
C GLY A 21 22.00 -6.60 13.31
N ARG A 22 22.60 -7.73 12.91
CA ARG A 22 24.06 -7.81 12.71
C ARG A 22 24.49 -7.38 11.33
N TYR A 23 23.73 -7.75 10.28
CA TYR A 23 24.09 -7.48 8.89
C TYR A 23 22.98 -6.77 8.13
N CYS A 24 23.37 -5.88 7.22
CA CYS A 24 22.45 -5.26 6.28
C CYS A 24 21.87 -6.32 5.33
N ILE A 25 20.55 -6.38 5.21
CA ILE A 25 19.86 -7.32 4.29
C ILE A 25 20.17 -7.06 2.81
N PHE A 26 20.62 -5.85 2.46
CA PHE A 26 20.90 -5.45 1.08
C PHE A 26 22.37 -5.69 0.68
N CYS A 27 23.30 -5.16 1.47
CA CYS A 27 24.73 -5.20 1.11
C CYS A 27 25.57 -6.14 1.99
N ARG A 28 24.96 -6.80 2.99
CA ARG A 28 25.63 -7.70 3.96
C ARG A 28 26.70 -7.04 4.84
N ALA A 29 26.83 -5.71 4.82
CA ALA A 29 27.70 -4.98 5.72
C ALA A 29 27.28 -5.14 7.19
N ASP A 30 28.26 -5.09 8.11
CA ASP A 30 27.98 -5.10 9.55
C ASP A 30 27.28 -3.80 9.98
N ILE A 31 26.14 -3.93 10.65
CA ILE A 31 25.31 -2.82 11.14
C ILE A 31 25.07 -2.91 12.65
N THR A 32 25.83 -3.74 13.37
CA THR A 32 25.66 -3.99 14.81
C THR A 32 25.76 -2.70 15.63
N ASN A 33 26.63 -1.78 15.20
CA ASN A 33 26.87 -0.49 15.86
C ASN A 33 26.20 0.70 15.16
N ALA A 34 25.33 0.45 14.18
CA ALA A 34 24.64 1.52 13.49
C ALA A 34 23.63 2.22 14.44
N PRO A 35 23.61 3.56 14.47
CA PRO A 35 22.69 4.28 15.34
C PRO A 35 21.24 4.07 14.89
N PRO A 36 20.29 3.97 15.83
CA PRO A 36 18.88 3.88 15.50
C PRO A 36 18.42 5.15 14.77
N VAL A 37 17.62 4.97 13.73
CA VAL A 37 16.95 6.06 13.04
C VAL A 37 15.59 6.23 13.69
N ILE A 38 15.34 7.42 14.24
CA ILE A 38 14.00 7.80 14.66
C ILE A 38 13.23 8.14 13.38
N THR A 39 12.58 7.14 12.79
CA THR A 39 11.51 7.43 11.87
C THR A 39 10.41 8.06 12.71
N LYS A 40 10.22 9.38 12.58
CA LYS A 40 8.95 9.98 12.97
C LYS A 40 7.92 9.21 12.16
N LYS A 41 7.21 8.27 12.78
CA LYS A 41 5.89 7.92 12.28
C LYS A 41 5.15 9.25 12.30
N GLU A 42 5.05 9.90 11.15
CA GLU A 42 3.92 10.78 10.93
C GLU A 42 2.70 9.93 11.34
N PRO A 43 1.83 10.45 12.22
CA PRO A 43 0.67 9.70 12.64
C PRO A 43 -0.03 9.20 11.38
N GLU A 44 -0.28 7.91 11.43
CA GLU A 44 -0.91 7.05 10.45
C GLU A 44 -1.71 7.82 9.41
N GLU A 45 -1.34 7.56 8.16
CA GLU A 45 -2.18 7.67 6.98
C GLU A 45 -3.65 7.79 7.37
N LYS A 46 -4.29 8.89 6.94
CA LYS A 46 -5.75 9.03 6.93
C LYS A 46 -6.34 7.65 6.74
N GLU A 47 -7.03 7.12 7.75
CA GLU A 47 -7.79 5.88 7.66
C GLU A 47 -8.58 5.97 6.36
N LYS A 48 -8.07 5.34 5.30
CA LYS A 48 -8.93 4.95 4.19
C LYS A 48 -9.82 3.95 4.89
N LYS A 49 -11.01 4.36 5.31
CA LYS A 49 -12.06 3.43 5.72
C LYS A 49 -11.99 2.30 4.72
N GLU A 50 -11.54 1.13 5.16
CA GLU A 50 -11.50 -0.02 4.30
C GLU A 50 -12.94 -0.26 3.92
N MET A 51 -13.25 0.01 2.65
CA MET A 51 -14.55 -0.27 2.07
C MET A 51 -14.77 -1.76 2.23
N SER A 52 -15.95 -2.13 2.73
CA SER A 52 -16.28 -3.54 2.88
C SER A 52 -16.34 -4.20 1.49
N LEU A 53 -16.21 -5.53 1.45
CA LEU A 53 -16.33 -6.24 0.18
C LEU A 53 -17.73 -6.04 -0.42
N GLU A 54 -18.75 -5.95 0.43
CA GLU A 54 -20.14 -5.68 0.05
C GLU A 54 -20.30 -4.29 -0.59
N GLU A 55 -19.76 -3.25 0.04
CA GLU A 55 -19.79 -1.88 -0.51
C GLU A 55 -19.08 -1.80 -1.87
N ARG A 56 -17.95 -2.52 -2.02
CA ARG A 56 -17.22 -2.58 -3.28
C ARG A 56 -18.00 -3.32 -4.37
N LEU A 57 -18.72 -4.39 -4.01
CA LEU A 57 -19.56 -5.13 -4.94
C LEU A 57 -20.71 -4.27 -5.45
N GLU A 58 -21.40 -3.53 -4.58
CA GLU A 58 -22.49 -2.64 -4.96
C GLU A 58 -22.03 -1.59 -5.99
N LEU A 59 -20.87 -0.95 -5.77
CA LEU A 59 -20.31 0.02 -6.72
C LEU A 59 -20.01 -0.59 -8.09
N LEU A 60 -19.44 -1.79 -8.12
CA LEU A 60 -19.13 -2.50 -9.36
C LEU A 60 -20.41 -2.89 -10.12
N GLU A 61 -21.46 -3.29 -9.42
CA GLU A 61 -22.76 -3.59 -10.03
C GLU A 61 -23.40 -2.34 -10.65
N GLU A 62 -23.31 -1.19 -9.98
CA GLU A 62 -23.77 0.08 -10.53
C GLU A 62 -23.00 0.49 -11.80
N GLU A 63 -21.67 0.37 -11.78
CA GLU A 63 -20.82 0.67 -12.93
C GLU A 63 -21.15 -0.24 -14.12
N LEU A 64 -21.30 -1.55 -13.89
CA LEU A 64 -21.72 -2.49 -14.92
C LEU A 64 -23.08 -2.13 -15.53
N ASN A 65 -24.03 -1.68 -14.70
CA ASN A 65 -25.35 -1.26 -15.18
C ASN A 65 -25.29 0.01 -16.02
N LYS A 66 -24.44 0.98 -15.67
CA LYS A 66 -24.19 2.18 -16.50
C LYS A 66 -23.60 1.80 -17.85
N LEU A 67 -22.54 1.00 -17.84
CA LEU A 67 -21.88 0.55 -19.07
C LEU A 67 -22.82 -0.23 -19.99
N LYS A 68 -23.69 -1.08 -19.44
CA LYS A 68 -24.72 -1.78 -20.24
C LYS A 68 -25.66 -0.79 -20.94
N LYS A 69 -26.13 0.24 -20.24
CA LYS A 69 -26.99 1.28 -20.83
C LYS A 69 -26.26 2.05 -21.93
N ASP A 70 -24.99 2.40 -21.70
CA ASP A 70 -24.18 3.10 -22.70
C ASP A 70 -23.99 2.24 -23.95
N ILE A 71 -23.70 0.95 -23.77
CA ILE A 71 -23.62 -0.02 -24.87
C ILE A 71 -24.95 -0.10 -25.62
N ASP A 72 -26.09 -0.12 -24.93
CA ASP A 72 -27.40 -0.15 -25.59
C ASP A 72 -27.68 1.12 -26.40
N VAL A 73 -27.29 2.30 -25.88
CA VAL A 73 -27.38 3.57 -26.62
C VAL A 73 -26.50 3.52 -27.86
N LEU A 74 -25.25 3.07 -27.72
CA LEU A 74 -24.31 2.94 -28.84
C LEU A 74 -24.83 1.97 -29.89
N LYS A 75 -25.34 0.80 -29.48
CA LYS A 75 -25.93 -0.21 -30.39
C LYS A 75 -27.08 0.37 -31.21
N ARG A 76 -27.97 1.16 -30.58
CA ARG A 76 -29.05 1.87 -31.30
C ARG A 76 -28.50 2.90 -32.28
N ALA A 77 -27.47 3.65 -31.89
CA ALA A 77 -26.87 4.67 -32.76
C ALA A 77 -26.23 4.08 -34.03
N ILE A 78 -25.72 2.85 -33.95
CA ILE A 78 -25.10 2.14 -35.09
C ILE A 78 -26.03 1.09 -35.75
N GLY A 79 -27.30 1.02 -35.34
CA GLY A 79 -28.31 0.16 -35.96
C GLY A 79 -28.13 -1.35 -35.72
N LEU A 80 -27.47 -1.75 -34.64
CA LEU A 80 -27.29 -3.17 -34.27
C LEU A 80 -28.50 -3.77 -33.54
N ILE A 81 -29.39 -2.93 -32.99
CA ILE A 81 -30.68 -3.24 -32.36
C ILE A 81 -31.58 -2.04 -32.59
#